data_AF-A0A099LKI9-F1
#
_entry.id   AF-A0A099LKI9-F1
#
_cell.length_a   1.000
_cell.length_b   1.000
_cell.length_c   1.000
_cell.angle_alpha   90.00
_cell.angle_beta   90.00
_cell.angle_gamma   90.00
#
_symmetry.space_group_name_H-M   'P 1'
#
loop_
_entity.id
_entity.type
_entity.pdbx_description
1 polymer ?
#
loop_
_entity_poly.entity_id
_entity_poly.type
_entity_poly.pdbx_seq_one_letter_code
_entity_poly.pdbx_strand_id
1 'polypeptide(L)' 'MSDVNKIESGEKRSLEWQSFLFITVVLFPALSIAFVGGYGFIVWMLQVFFFGPPGGHG' A
#
# COMPACT_ATOMS: atom_id res chain seq x y z
N MET A 1 -8.03 9.92 41.56
CA MET A 1 -7.00 10.24 40.55
C MET A 1 -6.52 8.99 39.78
N SER A 2 -7.16 7.83 39.95
CA SER A 2 -6.76 6.55 39.36
C SER A 2 -7.45 6.25 38.02
N ASP A 3 -8.62 6.86 37.80
CA ASP A 3 -9.47 6.64 36.63
C ASP A 3 -8.83 7.18 35.35
N VAL A 4 -8.13 8.31 35.41
CA VAL A 4 -7.45 8.93 34.26
C VAL A 4 -6.38 8.01 33.66
N ASN A 5 -5.60 7.32 34.49
CA ASN A 5 -4.56 6.39 34.04
C ASN A 5 -5.13 5.13 33.33
N LYS A 6 -6.34 4.71 33.72
CA LYS A 6 -7.02 3.55 33.13
C LYS A 6 -7.61 3.87 31.75
N ILE A 7 -8.08 5.10 31.54
CA ILE A 7 -8.55 5.55 30.22
C ILE A 7 -7.37 5.66 29.24
N GLU A 8 -6.24 6.23 29.68
CA GLU A 8 -5.07 6.42 28.84
C GLU A 8 -4.44 5.09 28.36
N SER A 9 -4.42 4.07 29.23
CA SER A 9 -3.91 2.74 28.89
C SER A 9 -4.85 1.93 27.98
N GLY A 10 -6.18 2.10 28.14
CA GLY A 10 -7.18 1.47 27.30
C GLY A 10 -7.22 2.04 25.87
N GLU A 11 -7.10 3.35 25.73
CA GLU A 11 -7.07 4.00 24.41
C GLU A 11 -5.80 3.67 23.63
N LYS A 12 -4.60 3.79 24.24
CA LYS A 12 -3.33 3.53 23.53
C LYS A 12 -3.27 2.14 22.91
N ARG A 13 -3.69 1.11 23.64
CA ARG A 13 -3.72 -0.27 23.14
C ARG A 13 -4.65 -0.46 21.95
N SER A 14 -5.77 0.25 21.93
CA SER A 14 -6.69 0.23 20.79
C SER A 14 -6.02 0.92 19.58
N LEU A 15 -5.44 2.11 19.76
CA LEU A 15 -4.86 2.87 18.65
C LEU A 15 -3.69 2.14 17.98
N GLU A 16 -2.88 1.40 18.74
CA GLU A 16 -1.81 0.55 18.21
C GLU A 16 -2.35 -0.55 17.28
N TRP A 17 -3.41 -1.26 17.72
CA TRP A 17 -4.05 -2.30 16.91
C TRP A 17 -4.73 -1.76 15.66
N GLN A 18 -5.37 -0.59 15.77
CA GLN A 18 -5.98 0.07 14.61
C GLN A 18 -4.92 0.52 13.60
N SER A 19 -3.79 1.05 14.07
CA SER A 19 -2.66 1.45 13.21
C SER A 19 -2.05 0.23 12.50
N PHE A 20 -1.89 -0.89 13.21
CA PHE A 20 -1.44 -2.15 12.62
C PHE A 20 -2.37 -2.63 11.50
N LEU A 21 -3.68 -2.69 11.77
CA LEU A 21 -4.67 -3.10 10.77
C LEU A 21 -4.70 -2.15 9.58
N PHE A 22 -4.62 -0.84 9.81
CA PHE A 22 -4.56 0.15 8.74
C PHE A 22 -3.34 -0.06 7.82
N ILE A 23 -2.16 -0.26 8.40
CA ILE A 23 -0.94 -0.52 7.64
C ILE A 23 -1.09 -1.82 6.82
N THR A 24 -1.52 -2.91 7.44
CA THR A 24 -1.62 -4.20 6.76
C THR A 24 -2.71 -4.23 5.68
N VAL A 25 -3.86 -3.58 5.90
CA VAL A 25 -5.01 -3.64 4.99
C VAL A 25 -4.98 -2.52 3.95
N VAL A 26 -4.33 -1.40 4.22
CA VAL A 26 -4.29 -0.25 3.30
C VAL A 26 -2.89 -0.05 2.74
N LEU A 27 -1.87 0.11 3.60
CA LEU A 27 -0.53 0.45 3.15
C LEU A 27 0.06 -0.66 2.27
N PHE A 28 0.03 -1.91 2.72
CA PHE A 28 0.58 -3.03 1.94
C PHE A 28 -0.13 -3.22 0.59
N PRO A 29 -1.47 -3.25 0.50
CA PRO A 29 -2.16 -3.35 -0.78
C PRO A 29 -1.94 -2.14 -1.70
N ALA A 30 -1.99 -0.92 -1.17
CA ALA A 30 -1.70 0.28 -1.95
C ALA A 30 -0.27 0.25 -2.51
N LEU A 31 0.70 -0.17 -1.70
CA LEU A 31 2.09 -0.32 -2.10
C LEU A 31 2.24 -1.41 -3.18
N SER A 32 1.54 -2.53 -3.05
CA SER A 32 1.51 -3.60 -4.06
C SER A 32 1.01 -3.09 -5.41
N ILE A 33 -0.10 -2.34 -5.42
CA ILE A 33 -0.65 -1.74 -6.65
C ILE A 33 0.33 -0.72 -7.25
N ALA A 34 0.95 0.12 -6.42
CA ALA A 34 1.93 1.11 -6.89
C ALA A 34 3.14 0.44 -7.54
N PHE A 35 3.68 -0.63 -6.95
CA PHE A 35 4.81 -1.37 -7.52
C PHE A 35 4.43 -2.16 -8.76
N VAL A 36 3.40 -3.00 -8.70
CA VAL A 36 3.00 -3.86 -9.82
C VAL A 36 2.44 -3.02 -10.98
N GLY A 37 1.55 -2.08 -10.66
CA GLY A 37 0.97 -1.16 -11.63
C GLY A 37 2.00 -0.20 -12.20
N GLY A 38 2.87 0.37 -11.35
CA GLY A 38 3.96 1.25 -11.79
C GLY A 38 4.97 0.53 -12.67
N TYR A 39 5.38 -0.69 -12.29
CA TYR A 39 6.28 -1.51 -13.11
C TYR A 39 5.64 -1.91 -14.44
N GLY A 40 4.39 -2.38 -14.43
CA GLY A 40 3.65 -2.70 -15.65
C GLY A 40 3.46 -1.48 -16.56
N PHE A 41 3.20 -0.31 -15.97
CA PHE A 41 3.10 0.95 -16.70
C PHE A 41 4.44 1.36 -17.31
N ILE A 42 5.56 1.23 -16.59
CA ILE A 42 6.90 1.51 -17.13
C ILE A 42 7.20 0.57 -18.29
N VAL A 43 6.94 -0.74 -18.14
CA VAL A 43 7.15 -1.71 -19.21
C VAL A 43 6.29 -1.36 -20.42
N TRP A 44 5.01 -1.05 -20.22
CA TRP A 44 4.11 -0.62 -21.29
C TRP A 44 4.59 0.66 -21.98
N MET A 45 5.03 1.68 -21.22
CA MET A 45 5.61 2.90 -21.77
C MET A 45 6.86 2.59 -22.60
N LEU A 46 7.78 1.78 -22.07
CA LEU A 46 8.98 1.36 -22.81
C LEU A 46 8.63 0.64 -24.11
N GLN A 47 7.58 -0.19 -24.10
CA GLN A 47 7.06 -0.84 -25.31
C GLN A 47 6.53 0.18 -26.31
N VAL A 48 5.67 1.11 -25.88
CA VAL A 48 5.08 2.14 -26.76
C VAL A 48 6.14 3.07 -27.37
N PHE A 49 7.16 3.48 -26.62
CA PHE A 49 8.12 4.51 -27.05
C PHE A 49 9.41 3.97 -27.68
N PHE A 50 9.90 2.79 -27.28
CA PHE A 50 11.22 2.29 -27.70
C PHE A 50 11.17 0.95 -28.43
N PHE A 51 10.29 0.04 -28.03
CA PHE A 51 10.34 -1.36 -28.51
C PHE A 51 9.24 -1.73 -29.52
N GLY A 52 8.38 -0.78 -29.89
CA GLY A 52 7.23 -1.03 -30.75
C GLY A 52 6.09 -1.76 -30.02
N PRO A 53 4.85 -1.69 -30.55
CA PRO A 53 3.64 -2.06 -29.83
C PRO A 53 3.71 -3.48 -29.23
N PRO A 54 3.32 -3.65 -27.96
CA PRO A 54 3.33 -4.96 -27.33
C PRO A 54 2.29 -5.87 -27.98
N GLY A 55 2.77 -6.86 -28.76
CA GLY A 55 1.93 -7.85 -29.44
C GLY A 55 2.28 -8.11 -30.91
N GLY A 56 3.18 -7.35 -31.52
CA GLY A 56 3.58 -7.51 -32.92
C GLY A 56 4.72 -8.51 -33.14
N HIS A 57 4.48 -9.80 -32.89
CA HIS A 57 5.22 -10.88 -33.57
C HIS A 57 4.19 -11.77 -34.27
N GLY A 58 3.92 -11.40 -35.51
CA GLY A 58 3.33 -12.19 -36.58
C GLY A 58 4.08 -11.87 -37.85
#